data_AF-A0AAX4H5N0-F1
#
_entry.id   AF-A0AAX4H5N0-F1
#
_cell.length_a   1.000
_cell.length_b   1.000
_cell.length_c   1.000
_cell.angle_alpha   90.00
_cell.angle_beta   90.00
_cell.angle_gamma   90.00
#
_symmetry.space_group_name_H-M   'P 1'
#
loop_
_entity.id
_entity.type
_entity.pdbx_description
1 polymer ?
#
loop_
_entity_poly.entity_id
_entity_poly.type
_entity_poly.pdbx_seq_one_letter_code
_entity_poly.pdbx_strand_id
1 'polypeptide(L)'
;MSSPIYCILSAGSVHCVPVTSFNGLSKETPTKLTRIPNVDSLLDGPPTSLSILSPAILKIKNRNLLYTLNNPSLSDLESDVSRRFSNDSQTPEDEDRSFEAELESASAPVFVNKMFRLLLPKRWQVITLEASDDNGDETASNDEGYHHTSGKRNFAVPELQFKNSQLHIKIEDIDEGPKEAEIVSILNDYSTHAVYLPQYFVDLQTNLDSDYTQIRTLLTKIFPSWNLEIVVKRLTGGITNMLLSCNHKATDQTLLMRVYGQGTNLIIDRNREFVSHLVLNSLKLAPPIHARFSNGLIYGFLPGRSLEPAELSKKSIYPLIAQQLGNWHSRINCEYIEDGIEKLRKYTAGLKKHLQPDNESKEKSLKREKKHSKLLNNIWDLIEDWIMIVPATEALVKNFQSNLPDKLITADNIRDVILEEFKWLKSTLKRATKSSVVVSHCDLLSGNVIIPDDFDMDNEVEVNNLPKLVDNPIQFIDYEYMLPAPRAFDIANHFAEWQGFDCNRLLIPEPLNTNETMVTWCKGYLNNPESSQEEVDSLIHEISCYYGMPGFYWGIWAMIQSELSTIDFNYAEYSELRLEEYWIWKEKFDKN
;
A
#
# COMPACT_ATOMS: atom_id res chain seq x y z
N MET A 1 26.96 -0.44 -11.49
CA MET A 1 25.76 -0.82 -10.68
C MET A 1 25.78 0.08 -9.45
N SER A 2 24.66 0.67 -9.05
CA SER A 2 24.63 1.47 -7.80
C SER A 2 24.74 0.54 -6.60
N SER A 3 25.61 0.85 -5.64
CA SER A 3 25.74 0.06 -4.42
C SER A 3 24.41 0.00 -3.65
N PRO A 4 23.98 -1.18 -3.16
CA PRO A 4 22.90 -1.29 -2.18
C PRO A 4 23.08 -0.31 -1.02
N ILE A 5 21.99 0.05 -0.34
CA ILE A 5 22.08 0.86 0.89
C ILE A 5 21.32 0.19 2.03
N TYR A 6 21.77 0.44 3.26
CA TYR A 6 20.97 0.25 4.46
C TYR A 6 20.12 1.49 4.70
N CYS A 7 18.82 1.30 4.83
CA CYS A 7 17.89 2.26 5.40
C CYS A 7 17.74 1.93 6.88
N ILE A 8 18.25 2.80 7.75
CA ILE A 8 18.27 2.61 9.21
C ILE A 8 17.37 3.67 9.83
N LEU A 9 16.46 3.29 10.73
CA LEU A 9 15.72 4.27 11.53
C LEU A 9 16.45 4.49 12.86
N SER A 10 16.90 5.72 13.10
CA SER A 10 17.59 6.13 14.33
C SER A 10 17.08 7.48 14.78
N ALA A 11 16.78 7.62 16.07
CA ALA A 11 16.33 8.87 16.69
C ALA A 11 15.19 9.59 15.90
N GLY A 12 14.28 8.82 15.30
CA GLY A 12 13.17 9.37 14.50
C GLY A 12 13.55 9.82 13.08
N SER A 13 14.71 9.43 12.57
CA SER A 13 15.17 9.78 11.23
C SER A 13 15.57 8.54 10.45
N VAL A 14 15.19 8.48 9.16
CA VAL A 14 15.71 7.43 8.26
C VAL A 14 17.07 7.87 7.73
N HIS A 15 18.07 7.00 7.86
CA HIS A 15 19.41 7.20 7.37
C HIS A 15 19.69 6.22 6.23
N CYS A 16 20.25 6.70 5.14
CA CYS A 16 20.62 5.90 3.97
C CYS A 16 22.14 5.72 3.96
N VAL A 17 22.63 4.55 4.34
CA VAL A 17 24.07 4.23 4.45
C VAL A 17 24.49 3.29 3.31
N PRO A 18 25.47 3.63 2.47
CA PRO A 18 25.97 2.73 1.42
C PRO A 18 26.46 1.38 1.96
N VAL A 19 26.11 0.29 1.29
CA VAL A 19 26.69 -1.04 1.56
C VAL A 19 27.93 -1.22 0.72
N THR A 20 29.09 -1.25 1.37
CA THR A 20 30.39 -1.47 0.72
C THR A 20 30.65 -2.95 0.37
N SER A 21 29.97 -3.89 1.04
CA SER A 21 30.23 -5.35 0.93
C SER A 21 29.63 -6.07 -0.30
N PHE A 22 28.83 -5.41 -1.16
CA PHE A 22 28.25 -6.06 -2.36
C PHE A 22 29.08 -5.92 -3.65
N ASN A 23 30.23 -5.23 -3.60
CA ASN A 23 31.12 -5.11 -4.75
C ASN A 23 31.97 -6.38 -4.88
N GLY A 24 31.63 -7.24 -5.84
CA GLY A 24 32.29 -8.53 -6.12
C GLY A 24 33.73 -8.46 -6.64
N LEU A 25 34.60 -7.64 -6.04
CA LEU A 25 36.01 -7.48 -6.41
C LEU A 25 37.02 -7.77 -5.28
N SER A 26 36.60 -8.13 -4.06
CA SER A 26 37.51 -8.74 -3.09
C SER A 26 37.26 -10.24 -2.98
N LYS A 27 38.33 -11.04 -3.19
CA LYS A 27 38.36 -12.49 -2.91
C LYS A 27 38.47 -12.77 -1.40
N GLU A 28 38.01 -11.85 -0.55
CA GLU A 28 37.91 -12.06 0.89
C GLU A 28 36.44 -12.21 1.25
N THR A 29 36.09 -13.48 1.40
CA THR A 29 34.92 -14.13 2.00
C THR A 29 33.83 -13.23 2.63
N PRO A 30 32.55 -13.37 2.23
CA PRO A 30 31.39 -12.71 2.82
C PRO A 30 31.02 -13.36 4.17
N THR A 31 31.81 -13.07 5.19
CA THR A 31 31.54 -13.50 6.56
C THR A 31 31.23 -12.29 7.42
N LYS A 32 29.95 -12.17 7.80
CA LYS A 32 29.39 -11.31 8.86
C LYS A 32 28.82 -9.93 8.49
N LEU A 33 28.06 -9.82 7.39
CA LEU A 33 26.78 -9.11 7.44
C LEU A 33 25.67 -10.13 7.75
N THR A 34 25.78 -10.78 8.91
CA THR A 34 24.72 -11.70 9.36
C THR A 34 23.57 -10.85 9.88
N ARG A 35 22.60 -10.56 9.01
CA ARG A 35 21.23 -10.51 9.48
C ARG A 35 20.91 -11.89 10.03
N ILE A 36 21.02 -12.04 11.35
CA ILE A 36 20.17 -12.99 12.03
C ILE A 36 18.81 -12.29 12.00
N PRO A 37 17.86 -12.75 11.20
CA PRO A 37 16.50 -12.25 11.35
C PRO A 37 16.08 -12.52 12.79
N ASN A 38 15.95 -11.45 13.58
CA ASN A 38 15.51 -11.58 14.96
C ASN A 38 14.12 -12.20 14.93
N VAL A 39 14.01 -13.38 15.54
CA VAL A 39 12.75 -14.03 15.85
C VAL A 39 12.15 -13.20 16.99
N ASP A 40 11.14 -12.38 16.71
CA ASP A 40 10.23 -11.92 17.77
C ASP A 40 9.40 -13.17 18.16
N SER A 41 9.96 -14.03 18.99
CA SER A 41 9.22 -15.13 19.63
C SER A 41 8.33 -14.52 20.69
N LEU A 42 7.07 -14.26 20.35
CA LEU A 42 6.03 -13.84 21.30
C LEU A 42 5.54 -14.98 22.21
N LEU A 43 6.27 -16.09 22.34
CA LEU A 43 5.89 -17.24 23.17
C LEU A 43 7.13 -17.89 23.78
N ASP A 44 7.48 -17.51 25.01
CA ASP A 44 8.35 -18.32 25.88
C ASP A 44 7.48 -19.33 26.64
N GLY A 45 7.34 -20.54 26.10
CA GLY A 45 6.71 -21.67 26.76
C GLY A 45 7.14 -23.01 26.14
N PRO A 46 7.50 -24.04 26.92
CA PRO A 46 8.01 -25.29 26.38
C PRO A 46 6.92 -26.14 25.71
N PRO A 47 7.24 -26.93 24.66
CA PRO A 47 6.24 -27.63 23.87
C PRO A 47 5.76 -28.91 24.57
N THR A 48 4.46 -28.97 24.88
CA THR A 48 3.77 -30.22 25.22
C THR A 48 3.29 -30.92 23.96
N SER A 49 3.77 -32.15 23.77
CA SER A 49 3.39 -33.07 22.70
C SER A 49 1.91 -33.44 22.78
N LEU A 50 1.18 -33.42 21.66
CA LEU A 50 -0.03 -34.24 21.50
C LEU A 50 -0.32 -34.57 20.03
N SER A 51 -1.04 -35.67 19.88
CA SER A 51 -0.92 -36.70 18.84
C SER A 51 -1.89 -36.58 17.67
N ILE A 52 -1.44 -37.15 16.56
CA ILE A 52 -2.10 -37.45 15.28
C ILE A 52 -3.50 -38.05 15.43
N LEU A 53 -4.52 -37.43 14.81
CA LEU A 53 -5.76 -38.10 14.38
C LEU A 53 -6.27 -37.50 13.04
N SER A 54 -6.67 -38.40 12.12
CA SER A 54 -7.15 -38.10 10.77
C SER A 54 -8.61 -37.60 10.72
N PRO A 55 -9.04 -36.92 9.64
CA PRO A 55 -10.28 -36.15 9.62
C PRO A 55 -11.51 -36.94 9.13
N ALA A 56 -12.66 -36.63 9.73
CA ALA A 56 -13.97 -36.95 9.19
C ALA A 56 -14.42 -35.90 8.16
N ILE A 57 -15.07 -36.40 7.12
CA ILE A 57 -15.54 -35.73 5.90
C ILE A 57 -16.57 -34.65 6.19
N LEU A 58 -16.44 -33.46 5.59
CA LEU A 58 -17.55 -32.53 5.34
C LEU A 58 -17.25 -31.61 4.13
N LYS A 59 -18.23 -31.50 3.23
CA LYS A 59 -18.21 -30.80 1.94
C LYS A 59 -18.58 -29.31 2.09
N ILE A 60 -17.78 -28.35 1.59
CA ILE A 60 -18.24 -26.95 1.37
C ILE A 60 -17.61 -26.32 0.10
N LYS A 61 -18.41 -25.46 -0.56
CA LYS A 61 -18.23 -24.73 -1.83
C LYS A 61 -17.40 -23.44 -1.69
N ASN A 62 -16.55 -23.14 -2.69
CA ASN A 62 -15.72 -21.93 -2.82
C ASN A 62 -16.52 -20.62 -2.96
N ARG A 63 -16.27 -19.59 -2.11
CA ARG A 63 -16.68 -18.20 -2.38
C ARG A 63 -15.76 -17.04 -1.93
N ASN A 64 -14.77 -17.18 -1.05
CA ASN A 64 -14.11 -16.00 -0.44
C ASN A 64 -12.61 -15.86 -0.74
N LEU A 65 -12.26 -15.65 -2.02
CA LEU A 65 -10.86 -15.44 -2.43
C LEU A 65 -10.30 -14.05 -2.08
N LEU A 66 -11.13 -13.03 -1.79
CA LEU A 66 -10.65 -11.67 -1.47
C LEU A 66 -10.13 -11.49 -0.04
N TYR A 67 -10.68 -12.22 0.94
CA TYR A 67 -10.34 -12.05 2.35
C TYR A 67 -9.06 -12.77 2.77
N THR A 68 -8.73 -13.88 2.10
CA THR A 68 -7.60 -14.76 2.44
C THR A 68 -6.25 -14.24 1.92
N LEU A 69 -6.18 -12.98 1.45
CA LEU A 69 -5.11 -12.52 0.56
C LEU A 69 -3.84 -11.98 1.26
N ASN A 70 -3.89 -11.72 2.58
CA ASN A 70 -2.85 -10.88 3.20
C ASN A 70 -1.94 -11.55 4.22
N ASN A 71 -2.27 -12.76 4.71
CA ASN A 71 -1.35 -13.62 5.47
C ASN A 71 -1.99 -15.01 5.70
N PRO A 72 -2.04 -15.92 4.70
CA PRO A 72 -2.70 -17.21 4.90
C PRO A 72 -2.01 -18.00 6.00
N SER A 73 -2.81 -18.55 6.91
CA SER A 73 -2.33 -19.35 8.03
C SER A 73 -1.65 -20.63 7.53
N LEU A 74 -0.82 -21.27 8.37
CA LEU A 74 -0.22 -22.56 8.04
C LEU A 74 -1.27 -23.65 7.78
N SER A 75 -2.44 -23.58 8.43
CA SER A 75 -3.58 -24.45 8.15
C SER A 75 -4.19 -24.24 6.76
N ASP A 76 -4.19 -23.01 6.24
CA ASP A 76 -4.68 -22.71 4.89
C ASP A 76 -3.75 -23.32 3.83
N LEU A 77 -2.44 -23.35 4.10
CA LEU A 77 -1.39 -23.90 3.25
C LEU A 77 -1.41 -25.43 3.13
N GLU A 78 -1.75 -26.16 4.20
CA GLU A 78 -1.83 -27.63 4.18
C GLU A 78 -3.06 -28.13 3.42
N SER A 79 -4.14 -27.34 3.41
CA SER A 79 -5.36 -27.64 2.66
C SER A 79 -5.17 -27.61 1.13
N ASP A 80 -4.13 -26.90 0.65
CA ASP A 80 -3.86 -26.67 -0.78
C ASP A 80 -2.83 -27.66 -1.37
N VAL A 81 -1.88 -28.15 -0.56
CA VAL A 81 -0.87 -29.13 -1.01
C VAL A 81 -1.50 -30.51 -1.27
N SER A 82 -2.53 -30.87 -0.51
CA SER A 82 -3.29 -32.10 -0.70
C SER A 82 -4.08 -32.14 -2.02
N ARG A 83 -4.26 -30.98 -2.69
CA ARG A 83 -5.01 -30.87 -3.95
C ARG A 83 -4.23 -31.28 -5.20
N ARG A 84 -2.89 -31.36 -5.16
CA ARG A 84 -2.07 -31.51 -6.38
C ARG A 84 -1.68 -32.93 -6.77
N PHE A 85 -2.04 -33.95 -6.00
CA PHE A 85 -1.66 -35.35 -6.27
C PHE A 85 -2.82 -36.32 -6.49
N SER A 86 -3.97 -35.83 -6.95
CA SER A 86 -5.10 -36.72 -7.28
C SER A 86 -5.96 -36.14 -8.38
N ASN A 87 -5.46 -36.14 -9.61
CA ASN A 87 -6.30 -36.04 -10.80
C ASN A 87 -5.54 -36.67 -11.97
N ASP A 88 -5.51 -38.00 -11.98
CA ASP A 88 -5.44 -38.73 -13.24
C ASP A 88 -6.38 -39.93 -13.15
N SER A 89 -7.17 -40.12 -14.20
CA SER A 89 -8.13 -41.22 -14.46
C SER A 89 -9.52 -41.18 -13.78
N GLN A 90 -10.57 -40.84 -14.54
CA GLN A 90 -11.55 -41.77 -15.14
C GLN A 90 -12.85 -41.08 -15.64
N THR A 91 -13.51 -41.77 -16.56
CA THR A 91 -14.50 -41.42 -17.60
C THR A 91 -15.96 -41.22 -17.17
N PRO A 92 -16.85 -40.72 -18.06
CA PRO A 92 -18.24 -40.35 -17.75
C PRO A 92 -19.25 -41.45 -18.12
N GLU A 93 -20.25 -41.70 -17.27
CA GLU A 93 -21.49 -42.42 -17.64
C GLU A 93 -22.71 -41.81 -16.92
N ASP A 94 -23.84 -41.97 -17.62
CA ASP A 94 -25.14 -41.33 -17.51
C ASP A 94 -25.96 -41.64 -16.24
N GLU A 95 -26.96 -40.81 -15.92
CA GLU A 95 -28.38 -41.19 -16.05
C GLU A 95 -29.35 -40.10 -15.53
N ASP A 96 -30.31 -39.79 -16.41
CA ASP A 96 -31.55 -39.04 -16.23
C ASP A 96 -32.52 -39.66 -15.19
N ARG A 97 -33.40 -38.82 -14.60
CA ARG A 97 -34.86 -39.07 -14.49
C ARG A 97 -35.68 -37.88 -13.95
N SER A 98 -36.30 -37.18 -14.90
CA SER A 98 -37.67 -36.62 -15.04
C SER A 98 -38.74 -36.73 -13.91
N PHE A 99 -39.48 -35.62 -13.66
CA PHE A 99 -40.93 -35.35 -13.95
C PHE A 99 -41.40 -34.12 -13.12
N GLU A 100 -41.65 -32.94 -13.72
CA GLU A 100 -42.97 -32.35 -14.16
C GLU A 100 -43.97 -32.06 -13.01
N ALA A 101 -44.80 -31.01 -13.00
CA ALA A 101 -45.00 -29.75 -13.73
C ALA A 101 -46.18 -29.02 -13.05
N GLU A 102 -46.23 -27.69 -13.03
CA GLU A 102 -47.46 -26.93 -13.32
C GLU A 102 -47.13 -25.46 -13.63
N LEU A 103 -47.90 -24.92 -14.56
CA LEU A 103 -47.57 -23.88 -15.54
C LEU A 103 -48.58 -22.73 -15.43
N GLU A 104 -48.17 -21.52 -15.83
CA GLU A 104 -48.93 -20.43 -16.51
C GLU A 104 -48.34 -19.06 -16.09
N SER A 105 -48.02 -18.09 -16.95
CA SER A 105 -48.35 -17.86 -18.36
C SER A 105 -47.38 -16.83 -19.00
N ALA A 106 -46.85 -17.18 -20.20
CA ALA A 106 -46.68 -16.41 -21.47
C ALA A 106 -46.24 -14.91 -21.45
N SER A 107 -45.39 -14.37 -22.35
CA SER A 107 -44.94 -14.68 -23.74
C SER A 107 -43.76 -13.75 -24.14
N ALA A 108 -42.56 -14.23 -24.56
CA ALA A 108 -42.00 -14.47 -25.93
C ALA A 108 -41.80 -13.22 -26.84
N PRO A 109 -40.84 -13.15 -27.83
CA PRO A 109 -39.97 -14.17 -28.51
C PRO A 109 -38.44 -13.83 -28.55
N VAL A 110 -37.46 -14.75 -28.59
CA VAL A 110 -36.93 -15.70 -29.62
C VAL A 110 -36.05 -15.10 -30.76
N PHE A 111 -34.74 -15.40 -30.65
CA PHE A 111 -33.66 -15.73 -31.64
C PHE A 111 -33.36 -14.85 -32.87
N VAL A 112 -32.06 -14.61 -33.15
CA VAL A 112 -31.30 -15.20 -34.28
C VAL A 112 -29.78 -15.09 -34.03
N ASN A 113 -29.09 -16.20 -34.30
CA ASN A 113 -27.65 -16.42 -34.28
C ASN A 113 -27.05 -16.11 -35.69
N LYS A 114 -25.95 -15.34 -35.81
CA LYS A 114 -25.09 -15.36 -37.02
C LYS A 114 -23.71 -14.73 -36.82
N MET A 115 -22.68 -15.52 -37.13
CA MET A 115 -21.28 -15.16 -37.40
C MET A 115 -21.07 -13.87 -38.21
N PHE A 116 -19.95 -13.16 -37.98
CA PHE A 116 -18.98 -12.70 -39.00
C PHE A 116 -17.68 -12.25 -38.30
N ARG A 117 -16.58 -13.01 -38.41
CA ARG A 117 -15.31 -12.71 -39.12
C ARG A 117 -14.79 -11.26 -39.05
N LEU A 118 -13.55 -11.16 -38.54
CA LEU A 118 -12.40 -10.36 -39.02
C LEU A 118 -12.65 -8.89 -39.37
N LEU A 119 -11.90 -7.98 -38.74
CA LEU A 119 -11.06 -6.97 -39.40
C LEU A 119 -10.24 -6.16 -38.38
N LEU A 120 -8.91 -6.27 -38.47
CA LEU A 120 -7.96 -5.24 -38.01
C LEU A 120 -8.03 -4.02 -38.96
N PRO A 121 -7.78 -2.80 -38.46
CA PRO A 121 -6.81 -1.91 -39.13
C PRO A 121 -5.91 -1.18 -38.12
N LYS A 122 -4.57 -1.23 -38.24
CA LYS A 122 -3.65 -0.46 -39.11
C LYS A 122 -3.34 0.97 -38.63
N ARG A 123 -2.06 1.13 -38.23
CA ARG A 123 -1.07 2.17 -38.57
C ARG A 123 -1.56 3.60 -38.82
N TRP A 124 -1.05 4.53 -38.01
CA TRP A 124 -0.91 5.94 -38.37
C TRP A 124 0.49 6.22 -38.92
N GLN A 125 0.53 6.73 -40.16
CA GLN A 125 1.68 7.32 -40.82
C GLN A 125 1.68 8.84 -40.65
N VAL A 126 2.90 9.35 -40.59
CA VAL A 126 3.34 10.75 -40.61
C VAL A 126 2.78 11.51 -41.82
N ILE A 127 2.29 12.74 -41.59
CA ILE A 127 2.17 13.78 -42.62
C ILE A 127 2.65 15.11 -42.01
N THR A 128 3.73 15.63 -42.59
CA THR A 128 4.18 17.03 -42.60
C THR A 128 3.33 17.86 -43.56
N LEU A 129 3.18 19.17 -43.31
CA LEU A 129 3.03 20.30 -44.27
C LEU A 129 2.73 21.56 -43.41
N GLU A 130 3.63 22.53 -43.32
CA GLU A 130 3.91 23.67 -44.23
C GLU A 130 3.21 24.96 -43.78
N ALA A 131 4.00 26.02 -43.78
CA ALA A 131 3.67 27.36 -43.32
C ALA A 131 3.01 28.19 -44.44
N SER A 132 2.19 29.17 -44.04
CA SER A 132 1.88 30.34 -44.86
C SER A 132 1.54 31.52 -43.95
N ASP A 133 2.24 32.62 -44.20
CA ASP A 133 2.07 33.97 -43.65
C ASP A 133 0.67 34.55 -43.92
N ASP A 134 0.16 35.45 -43.05
CA ASP A 134 -0.04 36.88 -43.42
C ASP A 134 -0.52 37.79 -42.26
N ASN A 135 0.21 38.91 -42.11
CA ASN A 135 -0.15 40.30 -41.79
C ASN A 135 -0.83 40.83 -40.49
N GLY A 136 -0.08 41.76 -39.85
CA GLY A 136 -0.48 43.14 -39.49
C GLY A 136 -0.76 43.43 -38.00
N ASP A 137 -0.41 44.56 -37.38
CA ASP A 137 0.46 45.72 -37.67
C ASP A 137 0.59 46.54 -36.34
N GLU A 138 1.56 47.47 -36.27
CA GLU A 138 1.70 48.64 -35.36
C GLU A 138 1.93 48.45 -33.83
N THR A 139 2.74 49.23 -33.09
CA THR A 139 3.63 50.41 -33.28
C THR A 139 4.48 50.63 -31.99
N ALA A 140 5.65 51.29 -32.14
CA ALA A 140 6.38 52.16 -31.18
C ALA A 140 6.94 51.54 -29.86
N SER A 141 8.14 51.87 -29.33
CA SER A 141 9.17 52.89 -29.59
C SER A 141 10.32 52.69 -28.60
N ASN A 142 11.53 53.18 -28.96
CA ASN A 142 12.64 53.63 -28.08
C ASN A 142 13.49 52.55 -27.36
N ASP A 143 14.81 52.65 -27.20
CA ASP A 143 15.88 53.49 -27.75
C ASP A 143 17.23 52.91 -27.23
N GLU A 144 18.33 53.21 -27.91
CA GLU A 144 19.75 53.13 -27.50
C GLU A 144 20.36 51.75 -27.12
N GLY A 145 21.56 51.32 -27.55
CA GLY A 145 22.70 52.02 -28.12
C GLY A 145 24.00 51.57 -27.42
N TYR A 146 24.86 50.89 -28.18
CA TYR A 146 26.34 50.93 -28.13
C TYR A 146 27.25 49.95 -27.34
N HIS A 147 28.02 49.23 -28.17
CA HIS A 147 29.48 49.02 -28.22
C HIS A 147 30.26 48.07 -27.28
N HIS A 148 30.86 47.07 -27.98
CA HIS A 148 32.11 46.37 -27.70
C HIS A 148 33.28 47.27 -27.26
N THR A 149 34.18 46.75 -26.42
CA THR A 149 35.63 46.69 -26.71
C THR A 149 36.39 45.75 -25.77
N SER A 150 37.45 45.18 -26.34
CA SER A 150 38.41 44.22 -25.82
C SER A 150 39.50 44.87 -24.94
N GLY A 151 40.07 44.09 -24.01
CA GLY A 151 41.22 44.53 -23.22
C GLY A 151 41.97 43.37 -22.56
N LYS A 152 43.02 42.88 -23.24
CA LYS A 152 44.07 42.02 -22.65
C LYS A 152 45.08 42.91 -21.91
N ARG A 153 45.49 42.52 -20.70
CA ARG A 153 46.74 42.97 -20.07
C ARG A 153 47.44 41.78 -19.38
N ASN A 154 48.66 41.52 -19.80
CA ASN A 154 49.67 40.67 -19.15
C ASN A 154 50.69 41.57 -18.44
N PHE A 155 51.07 41.24 -17.20
CA PHE A 155 52.36 41.56 -16.54
C PHE A 155 52.48 40.59 -15.35
N ALA A 156 53.37 39.60 -15.38
CA ALA A 156 54.80 39.59 -14.99
C ALA A 156 55.01 39.01 -13.56
N VAL A 157 55.86 37.99 -13.48
CA VAL A 157 56.22 37.18 -12.29
C VAL A 157 57.51 37.70 -11.66
N PRO A 158 57.64 37.67 -10.31
CA PRO A 158 58.94 37.50 -9.64
C PRO A 158 59.01 36.20 -8.80
N GLU A 159 60.20 35.59 -8.81
CA GLU A 159 60.58 34.32 -8.16
C GLU A 159 60.80 34.41 -6.63
N LEU A 160 60.34 33.35 -5.95
CA LEU A 160 60.94 32.56 -4.85
C LEU A 160 61.76 33.25 -3.73
N GLN A 161 61.23 33.17 -2.50
CA GLN A 161 61.61 32.20 -1.45
C GLN A 161 61.09 32.71 -0.09
N PHE A 162 60.35 31.90 0.69
CA PHE A 162 60.51 31.83 2.15
C PHE A 162 59.74 30.64 2.77
N LYS A 163 60.52 29.79 3.44
CA LYS A 163 60.31 28.99 4.66
C LYS A 163 58.93 28.38 4.99
N ASN A 164 58.98 27.05 5.14
CA ASN A 164 58.10 26.17 5.92
C ASN A 164 57.50 26.82 7.19
N SER A 165 56.17 26.90 7.25
CA SER A 165 55.35 26.15 8.24
C SER A 165 53.86 26.51 8.17
N GLN A 166 53.05 25.44 8.06
CA GLN A 166 51.63 25.27 8.44
C GLN A 166 50.48 25.72 7.52
N LEU A 167 49.71 24.67 7.18
CA LEU A 167 48.25 24.58 6.96
C LEU A 167 47.66 25.18 5.69
N HIS A 168 47.67 24.40 4.61
CA HIS A 168 46.54 24.31 3.67
C HIS A 168 46.38 22.87 3.16
N ILE A 169 45.17 22.36 3.38
CA ILE A 169 44.77 20.96 3.23
C ILE A 169 44.75 20.59 1.74
N LYS A 170 45.41 19.48 1.42
CA LYS A 170 45.38 18.80 0.13
C LYS A 170 44.03 18.13 -0.04
N ILE A 171 43.58 18.06 -1.29
CA ILE A 171 42.46 17.25 -1.75
C ILE A 171 42.87 15.77 -1.62
N GLU A 172 42.71 15.22 -0.42
CA GLU A 172 42.79 13.80 -0.08
C GLU A 172 41.77 13.56 1.05
N ASP A 173 40.49 13.65 0.75
CA ASP A 173 39.41 13.12 1.59
C ASP A 173 38.37 12.49 0.66
N ILE A 174 38.73 11.35 0.07
CA ILE A 174 37.73 10.33 -0.27
C ILE A 174 37.54 9.59 1.03
N ASP A 175 36.55 10.01 1.80
CA ASP A 175 36.20 9.42 3.09
C ASP A 175 35.98 7.91 2.89
N GLU A 176 36.89 7.11 3.46
CA GLU A 176 36.72 5.68 3.56
C GLU A 176 35.44 5.45 4.38
N GLY A 177 34.39 4.99 3.71
CA GLY A 177 33.14 4.64 4.39
C GLY A 177 33.39 3.72 5.60
N PRO A 178 32.49 3.74 6.59
CA PRO A 178 32.70 3.07 7.88
C PRO A 178 33.12 1.61 7.67
N LYS A 179 34.10 1.16 8.47
CA LYS A 179 34.64 -0.20 8.37
C LYS A 179 33.51 -1.21 8.64
N GLU A 180 33.55 -2.37 8.00
CA GLU A 180 32.49 -3.38 8.07
C GLU A 180 32.10 -3.79 9.51
N ALA A 181 33.07 -3.85 10.43
CA ALA A 181 32.82 -4.09 11.86
C ALA A 181 32.10 -2.93 12.57
N GLU A 182 32.29 -1.71 12.10
CA GLU A 182 31.66 -0.49 12.58
C GLU A 182 30.19 -0.43 12.12
N ILE A 183 29.89 -0.84 10.89
CA ILE A 183 28.51 -0.99 10.38
C ILE A 183 27.75 -2.05 11.17
N VAL A 184 28.37 -3.20 11.48
CA VAL A 184 27.72 -4.26 12.30
C VAL A 184 27.47 -3.78 13.73
N SER A 185 28.40 -3.05 14.34
CA SER A 185 28.20 -2.43 15.66
C SER A 185 27.04 -1.42 15.63
N ILE A 186 27.01 -0.55 14.62
CA ILE A 186 25.95 0.44 14.38
C ILE A 186 24.59 -0.25 14.15
N LEU A 187 24.52 -1.30 13.34
CA LEU A 187 23.28 -2.04 13.07
C LEU A 187 22.78 -2.81 14.29
N ASN A 188 23.67 -3.28 15.17
CA ASN A 188 23.29 -3.90 16.44
C ASN A 188 22.73 -2.87 17.44
N ASP A 189 23.16 -1.61 17.33
CA ASP A 189 22.63 -0.50 18.13
C ASP A 189 21.27 0.01 17.60
N TYR A 190 20.88 -0.35 16.36
CA TYR A 190 19.62 0.06 15.73
C TYR A 190 18.71 -1.14 15.43
N SER A 191 17.69 -1.33 16.29
CA SER A 191 16.72 -2.44 16.22
C SER A 191 15.90 -2.51 14.92
N THR A 192 15.84 -1.44 14.12
CA THR A 192 15.04 -1.38 12.89
C THR A 192 15.85 -0.88 11.69
N HIS A 193 16.08 -1.77 10.72
CA HIS A 193 16.82 -1.46 9.49
C HIS A 193 16.40 -2.36 8.33
N ALA A 194 16.38 -1.83 7.11
CA ALA A 194 16.09 -2.54 5.86
C ALA A 194 17.18 -2.32 4.81
N VAL A 195 17.38 -3.27 3.89
CA VAL A 195 18.26 -3.09 2.72
C VAL A 195 17.41 -2.56 1.57
N TYR A 196 17.83 -1.47 0.94
CA TYR A 196 17.19 -0.94 -0.26
C TYR A 196 18.02 -1.25 -1.50
N LEU A 197 17.36 -1.92 -2.46
CA LEU A 197 17.91 -2.45 -3.71
C LEU A 197 17.16 -1.82 -4.91
N PRO A 198 17.35 -0.52 -5.20
CA PRO A 198 16.55 0.20 -6.19
C PRO A 198 16.68 -0.31 -7.63
N GLN A 199 17.75 -1.05 -7.95
CA GLN A 199 17.99 -1.62 -9.28
C GLN A 199 17.61 -3.10 -9.38
N TYR A 200 17.31 -3.76 -8.25
CA TYR A 200 16.95 -5.17 -8.27
C TYR A 200 15.47 -5.30 -8.62
N PHE A 201 15.16 -6.08 -9.64
CA PHE A 201 13.81 -6.31 -10.12
C PHE A 201 13.52 -7.81 -10.14
N VAL A 202 12.40 -8.21 -9.56
CA VAL A 202 11.93 -9.60 -9.57
C VAL A 202 11.00 -9.80 -10.76
N ASP A 203 11.40 -10.62 -11.72
CA ASP A 203 10.54 -11.00 -12.84
C ASP A 203 9.72 -12.24 -12.43
N LEU A 204 8.44 -12.02 -12.13
CA LEU A 204 7.55 -13.05 -11.63
C LEU A 204 7.34 -14.19 -12.63
N GLN A 205 7.19 -13.88 -13.93
CA GLN A 205 6.92 -14.89 -14.94
C GLN A 205 8.12 -15.82 -15.07
N THR A 206 9.31 -15.24 -15.22
CA THR A 206 10.56 -15.99 -15.28
C THR A 206 10.79 -16.82 -14.01
N ASN A 207 10.38 -16.34 -12.83
CA ASN A 207 10.50 -17.11 -11.58
C ASN A 207 9.54 -18.29 -11.50
N LEU A 208 8.30 -18.16 -11.98
CA LEU A 208 7.37 -19.28 -12.05
C LEU A 208 7.92 -20.39 -12.95
N ASP A 209 8.57 -20.00 -14.05
CA ASP A 209 9.14 -20.93 -15.03
C ASP A 209 10.49 -21.54 -14.59
N SER A 210 11.19 -20.91 -13.65
CA SER A 210 12.53 -21.31 -13.16
C SER A 210 12.55 -21.79 -11.71
N ASP A 211 11.40 -22.22 -11.19
CA ASP A 211 11.21 -22.64 -9.81
C ASP A 211 11.81 -21.63 -8.82
N TYR A 212 11.53 -20.32 -8.96
CA TYR A 212 11.95 -19.28 -8.01
C TYR A 212 13.47 -19.12 -7.78
N THR A 213 14.31 -19.50 -8.74
CA THR A 213 15.79 -19.44 -8.61
C THR A 213 16.31 -18.02 -8.32
N GLN A 214 15.73 -16.98 -8.95
CA GLN A 214 16.11 -15.59 -8.72
C GLN A 214 15.81 -15.18 -7.27
N ILE A 215 14.65 -15.57 -6.74
CA ILE A 215 14.22 -15.28 -5.37
C ILE A 215 15.14 -15.95 -4.36
N ARG A 216 15.48 -17.23 -4.52
CA ARG A 216 16.43 -17.91 -3.63
C ARG A 216 17.79 -17.21 -3.64
N THR A 217 18.26 -16.82 -4.81
CA THR A 217 19.53 -16.07 -4.96
C THR A 217 19.49 -14.70 -4.28
N LEU A 218 18.34 -14.00 -4.32
CA LEU A 218 18.17 -12.74 -3.59
C LEU A 218 18.20 -12.97 -2.08
N LEU A 219 17.48 -13.98 -1.59
CA LEU A 219 17.41 -14.31 -0.17
C LEU A 219 18.78 -14.70 0.38
N THR A 220 19.57 -15.53 -0.32
CA THR A 220 20.92 -15.88 0.13
C THR A 220 21.90 -14.70 0.12
N LYS A 221 21.67 -13.70 -0.73
CA LYS A 221 22.44 -12.44 -0.71
C LYS A 221 22.08 -11.55 0.48
N ILE A 222 20.80 -11.48 0.85
CA ILE A 222 20.31 -10.65 1.96
C ILE A 222 20.57 -11.35 3.31
N PHE A 223 20.46 -12.67 3.33
CA PHE A 223 20.64 -13.55 4.47
C PHE A 223 21.68 -14.62 4.13
N PRO A 224 22.99 -14.33 4.25
CA PRO A 224 24.05 -15.30 3.92
C PRO A 224 23.98 -16.61 4.73
N SER A 225 23.30 -16.61 5.88
CA SER A 225 23.04 -17.81 6.69
C SER A 225 22.01 -18.76 6.08
N TRP A 226 21.21 -18.31 5.12
CA TRP A 226 20.22 -19.14 4.42
C TRP A 226 20.89 -19.92 3.27
N ASN A 227 21.86 -20.77 3.60
CA ASN A 227 22.65 -21.56 2.64
C ASN A 227 22.06 -22.96 2.35
N LEU A 228 20.99 -23.35 3.05
CA LEU A 228 20.26 -24.61 2.90
C LEU A 228 19.00 -24.43 2.03
N GLU A 229 18.25 -25.51 1.79
CA GLU A 229 17.09 -25.50 0.89
C GLU A 229 16.00 -24.52 1.37
N ILE A 230 15.77 -23.46 0.59
CA ILE A 230 14.69 -22.49 0.80
C ILE A 230 13.45 -22.99 0.05
N VAL A 231 12.36 -23.21 0.79
CA VAL A 231 11.06 -23.54 0.22
C VAL A 231 10.31 -22.25 -0.07
N VAL A 232 10.01 -22.02 -1.34
CA VAL A 232 9.18 -20.90 -1.76
C VAL A 232 7.79 -21.43 -2.08
N LYS A 233 6.78 -20.90 -1.40
CA LYS A 233 5.36 -21.21 -1.65
C LYS A 233 4.65 -19.93 -2.03
N ARG A 234 3.87 -19.96 -3.10
CA ARG A 234 2.92 -18.88 -3.38
C ARG A 234 1.80 -18.97 -2.35
N LEU A 235 1.65 -17.92 -1.56
CA LEU A 235 0.61 -17.83 -0.55
C LEU A 235 -0.70 -17.41 -1.18
N THR A 236 -0.65 -16.41 -2.07
CA THR A 236 -1.88 -15.84 -2.62
C THR A 236 -1.79 -15.59 -4.12
N GLY A 237 -2.97 -15.72 -4.73
CA GLY A 237 -3.29 -15.24 -6.07
C GLY A 237 -3.90 -13.85 -6.04
N GLY A 238 -3.41 -13.01 -5.13
CA GLY A 238 -3.74 -11.60 -5.10
C GLY A 238 -3.36 -10.93 -6.42
N ILE A 239 -4.08 -9.86 -6.64
CA ILE A 239 -4.48 -9.36 -7.93
C ILE A 239 -3.56 -8.27 -8.48
N THR A 240 -3.03 -7.49 -7.56
CA THR A 240 -2.13 -6.37 -7.76
C THR A 240 -0.83 -6.56 -7.01
N ASN A 241 -0.65 -7.63 -6.23
CA ASN A 241 0.58 -7.95 -5.50
C ASN A 241 0.68 -9.48 -5.40
N MET A 242 1.83 -10.07 -5.73
CA MET A 242 2.10 -11.49 -5.49
C MET A 242 2.76 -11.68 -4.13
N LEU A 243 2.15 -12.49 -3.26
CA LEU A 243 2.72 -12.83 -1.97
C LEU A 243 3.32 -14.24 -1.97
N LEU A 244 4.58 -14.33 -1.59
CA LEU A 244 5.34 -15.56 -1.50
C LEU A 244 5.80 -15.77 -0.05
N SER A 245 5.62 -16.98 0.45
CA SER A 245 6.25 -17.47 1.67
C SER A 245 7.58 -18.10 1.31
N CYS A 246 8.62 -17.69 2.02
CA CYS A 246 9.97 -18.18 1.88
C CYS A 246 10.38 -18.79 3.22
N ASN A 247 10.32 -20.12 3.33
CA ASN A 247 10.69 -20.85 4.53
C ASN A 247 12.11 -21.43 4.40
N HIS A 248 12.94 -21.17 5.40
CA HIS A 248 14.26 -21.75 5.52
C HIS A 248 14.19 -23.01 6.36
N LYS A 249 14.23 -24.19 5.72
CA LYS A 249 14.01 -25.50 6.39
C LYS A 249 14.91 -25.73 7.60
N ALA A 250 16.14 -25.21 7.58
CA ALA A 250 17.13 -25.48 8.61
C ALA A 250 16.83 -24.79 9.94
N THR A 251 16.20 -23.62 9.89
CA THR A 251 15.84 -22.83 11.07
C THR A 251 14.34 -22.74 11.28
N ASP A 252 13.57 -23.41 10.42
CA ASP A 252 12.11 -23.32 10.29
C ASP A 252 11.56 -21.88 10.26
N GLN A 253 12.35 -20.98 9.69
CA GLN A 253 12.03 -19.56 9.72
C GLN A 253 11.32 -19.16 8.44
N THR A 254 10.21 -18.44 8.58
CA THR A 254 9.41 -17.99 7.45
C THR A 254 9.51 -16.48 7.26
N LEU A 255 9.74 -16.06 6.02
CA LEU A 255 9.67 -14.68 5.57
C LEU A 255 8.61 -14.53 4.49
N LEU A 256 8.06 -13.34 4.36
CA LEU A 256 7.16 -12.96 3.30
C LEU A 256 7.88 -12.09 2.27
N MET A 257 7.67 -12.40 0.99
CA MET A 257 8.08 -11.58 -0.13
C MET A 257 6.84 -11.12 -0.90
N ARG A 258 6.62 -9.81 -0.92
CA ARG A 258 5.57 -9.17 -1.71
C ARG A 258 6.20 -8.58 -2.96
N VAL A 259 5.69 -8.97 -4.13
CA VAL A 259 6.08 -8.38 -5.42
C VAL A 259 4.91 -7.57 -5.95
N TYR A 260 5.15 -6.29 -6.24
CA TYR A 260 4.13 -5.37 -6.73
C TYR A 260 3.67 -5.76 -8.12
N GLY A 261 2.38 -5.70 -8.34
CA GLY A 261 1.72 -5.93 -9.61
C GLY A 261 1.84 -4.72 -10.54
N GLN A 262 1.50 -4.96 -11.80
CA GLN A 262 1.61 -3.96 -12.84
C GLN A 262 0.57 -2.85 -12.64
N GLY A 263 0.97 -1.59 -12.80
CA GLY A 263 0.06 -0.44 -12.75
C GLY A 263 -0.28 0.09 -11.36
N THR A 264 0.01 -0.63 -10.27
CA THR A 264 -0.33 -0.20 -8.89
C THR A 264 0.31 1.10 -8.45
N ASN A 265 1.46 1.46 -9.05
CA ASN A 265 2.17 2.69 -8.72
C ASN A 265 1.39 3.96 -9.10
N LEU A 266 0.28 3.83 -9.85
CA LEU A 266 -0.65 4.93 -10.13
C LEU A 266 -1.45 5.35 -8.89
N ILE A 267 -1.68 4.42 -7.96
CA ILE A 267 -2.55 4.63 -6.80
C ILE A 267 -1.81 4.48 -5.45
N ILE A 268 -0.63 3.86 -5.44
CA ILE A 268 0.14 3.56 -4.22
C ILE A 268 1.55 4.17 -4.28
N ASP A 269 1.96 4.87 -3.22
CA ASP A 269 3.34 5.32 -3.04
C ASP A 269 4.20 4.27 -2.32
N ARG A 270 4.98 3.53 -3.10
CA ARG A 270 5.87 2.46 -2.60
C ARG A 270 7.02 2.95 -1.69
N ASN A 271 7.37 4.24 -1.73
CA ASN A 271 8.33 4.79 -0.75
C ASN A 271 7.65 4.99 0.60
N ARG A 272 6.40 5.50 0.58
CA ARG A 272 5.60 5.67 1.78
C ARG A 272 5.32 4.34 2.45
N GLU A 273 4.87 3.32 1.71
CA GLU A 273 4.66 1.96 2.22
C GLU A 273 5.91 1.43 2.96
N PHE A 274 7.08 1.55 2.33
CA PHE A 274 8.35 1.08 2.89
C PHE A 274 8.77 1.80 4.16
N VAL A 275 8.76 3.14 4.14
CA VAL A 275 9.17 3.95 5.29
C VAL A 275 8.17 3.80 6.42
N SER A 276 6.88 3.70 6.10
CA SER A 276 5.82 3.43 7.08
C SER A 276 6.06 2.10 7.79
N HIS A 277 6.34 1.02 7.05
CA HIS A 277 6.67 -0.28 7.64
C HIS A 277 7.90 -0.20 8.55
N LEU A 278 8.96 0.53 8.14
CA LEU A 278 10.13 0.77 8.99
C LEU A 278 9.75 1.48 10.31
N VAL A 279 8.96 2.55 10.24
CA VAL A 279 8.51 3.28 11.45
C VAL A 279 7.64 2.39 12.34
N LEU A 280 6.68 1.68 11.77
CA LEU A 280 5.82 0.75 12.52
C LEU A 280 6.61 -0.35 13.22
N ASN A 281 7.62 -0.92 12.54
CA ASN A 281 8.47 -1.94 13.13
C ASN A 281 9.22 -1.42 14.36
N SER A 282 9.72 -0.17 14.31
CA SER A 282 10.39 0.46 15.46
C SER A 282 9.48 0.66 16.67
N LEU A 283 8.17 0.73 16.43
CA LEU A 283 7.14 0.87 17.46
C LEU A 283 6.56 -0.48 17.92
N LYS A 284 7.04 -1.60 17.35
CA LYS A 284 6.49 -2.95 17.53
C LYS A 284 5.03 -3.08 17.07
N LEU A 285 4.66 -2.32 16.04
CA LEU A 285 3.33 -2.35 15.40
C LEU A 285 3.35 -3.09 14.04
N ALA A 286 4.52 -3.53 13.58
CA ALA A 286 4.71 -4.28 12.34
C ALA A 286 5.88 -5.27 12.48
N PRO A 287 5.89 -6.37 11.71
CA PRO A 287 7.02 -7.29 11.68
C PRO A 287 8.27 -6.58 11.13
N PRO A 288 9.47 -7.16 11.34
CA PRO A 288 10.69 -6.63 10.76
C PRO A 288 10.61 -6.57 9.24
N ILE A 289 10.80 -5.38 8.68
CA ILE A 289 11.02 -5.23 7.24
C ILE A 289 12.50 -5.40 6.93
N HIS A 290 12.81 -6.41 6.12
CA HIS A 290 14.19 -6.75 5.83
C HIS A 290 14.68 -6.06 4.57
N ALA A 291 13.92 -6.06 3.48
CA ALA A 291 14.41 -5.46 2.25
C ALA A 291 13.30 -4.82 1.42
N ARG A 292 13.72 -3.87 0.60
CA ARG A 292 12.94 -3.32 -0.51
C ARG A 292 13.74 -3.40 -1.78
N PHE A 293 13.12 -3.89 -2.83
CA PHE A 293 13.63 -3.87 -4.18
C PHE A 293 12.71 -3.04 -5.08
N SER A 294 13.07 -2.87 -6.36
CA SER A 294 12.38 -1.92 -7.25
C SER A 294 10.88 -2.18 -7.39
N ASN A 295 10.47 -3.44 -7.33
CA ASN A 295 9.09 -3.88 -7.45
C ASN A 295 8.62 -4.77 -6.29
N GLY A 296 9.11 -4.54 -5.06
CA GLY A 296 8.58 -5.30 -3.92
C GLY A 296 9.36 -5.18 -2.61
N LEU A 297 8.91 -5.95 -1.61
CA LEU A 297 9.39 -5.96 -0.23
C LEU A 297 9.67 -7.40 0.25
N ILE A 298 10.54 -7.51 1.24
CA ILE A 298 10.76 -8.72 2.05
C ILE A 298 10.60 -8.34 3.52
N TYR A 299 9.74 -9.03 4.25
CA TYR A 299 9.42 -8.73 5.64
C TYR A 299 9.11 -10.01 6.43
N GLY A 300 9.11 -9.91 7.74
CA GLY A 300 8.82 -11.03 8.64
C GLY A 300 7.40 -11.56 8.48
N PHE A 301 7.24 -12.87 8.69
CA PHE A 301 5.93 -13.50 8.82
C PHE A 301 5.37 -13.25 10.23
N LEU A 302 4.09 -12.89 10.32
CA LEU A 302 3.36 -12.84 11.59
C LEU A 302 2.57 -14.15 11.75
N PRO A 303 2.72 -14.88 12.86
CA PRO A 303 1.90 -16.06 13.13
C PRO A 303 0.44 -15.66 13.41
N GLY A 304 -0.50 -16.55 13.07
CA GLY A 304 -1.94 -16.34 13.25
C GLY A 304 -2.73 -16.37 11.95
N ARG A 305 -3.98 -15.92 12.02
CA ARG A 305 -4.93 -15.85 10.91
C ARG A 305 -5.57 -14.48 10.80
N SER A 306 -6.02 -14.14 9.60
CA SER A 306 -6.87 -12.96 9.39
C SER A 306 -8.30 -13.18 9.91
N LEU A 307 -8.99 -12.07 10.18
CA LEU A 307 -10.42 -12.10 10.49
C LEU A 307 -11.29 -12.27 9.24
N GLU A 308 -12.41 -12.96 9.42
CA GLU A 308 -13.53 -12.91 8.49
C GLU A 308 -14.41 -11.65 8.76
N PRO A 309 -15.13 -11.11 7.76
CA PRO A 309 -15.95 -9.90 7.95
C PRO A 309 -16.97 -10.02 9.09
N ALA A 310 -17.61 -11.19 9.22
CA ALA A 310 -18.59 -11.45 10.27
C ALA A 310 -17.98 -11.45 11.69
N GLU A 311 -16.65 -11.54 11.80
CA GLU A 311 -15.97 -11.51 13.09
C GLU A 311 -15.72 -10.08 13.58
N LEU A 312 -15.67 -9.08 12.69
CA LEU A 312 -15.39 -7.68 13.04
C LEU A 312 -16.38 -7.11 14.08
N SER A 313 -17.60 -7.63 14.13
CA SER A 313 -18.65 -7.18 15.04
C SER A 313 -18.70 -7.91 16.37
N LYS A 314 -17.86 -8.94 16.58
CA LYS A 314 -17.89 -9.75 17.81
C LYS A 314 -17.37 -8.97 19.01
N LYS A 315 -18.11 -9.04 20.13
CA LYS A 315 -17.73 -8.43 21.43
C LYS A 315 -16.42 -8.96 22.00
N SER A 316 -15.99 -10.15 21.58
CA SER A 316 -14.67 -10.71 21.91
C SER A 316 -13.51 -10.01 21.21
N ILE A 317 -13.73 -9.28 20.11
CA ILE A 317 -12.63 -8.75 19.28
C ILE A 317 -12.67 -7.24 19.05
N TYR A 318 -13.83 -6.63 18.75
CA TYR A 318 -13.85 -5.23 18.36
C TYR A 318 -13.31 -4.27 19.43
N PRO A 319 -13.47 -4.52 20.76
CA PRO A 319 -12.84 -3.66 21.77
C PRO A 319 -11.31 -3.67 21.69
N LEU A 320 -10.72 -4.82 21.35
CA LEU A 320 -9.28 -4.98 21.18
C LEU A 320 -8.78 -4.29 19.91
N ILE A 321 -9.55 -4.39 18.81
CA ILE A 321 -9.25 -3.67 17.55
C ILE A 321 -9.29 -2.17 17.79
N ALA A 322 -10.32 -1.67 18.49
CA ALA A 322 -10.45 -0.26 18.83
C ALA A 322 -9.24 0.23 19.63
N GLN A 323 -8.86 -0.51 20.68
CA GLN A 323 -7.69 -0.20 21.51
C GLN A 323 -6.39 -0.16 20.70
N GLN A 324 -6.19 -1.11 19.79
CA GLN A 324 -5.00 -1.16 18.95
C GLN A 324 -4.96 -0.04 17.91
N LEU A 325 -6.12 0.36 17.37
CA LEU A 325 -6.21 1.53 16.47
C LEU A 325 -5.97 2.85 17.22
N GLY A 326 -6.42 2.97 18.47
CA GLY A 326 -6.08 4.09 19.35
C GLY A 326 -4.58 4.19 19.65
N ASN A 327 -3.94 3.05 19.92
CA ASN A 327 -2.48 2.92 20.10
C ASN A 327 -1.72 3.33 18.83
N TRP A 328 -2.18 2.88 17.66
CA TRP A 328 -1.64 3.25 16.36
C TRP A 328 -1.70 4.76 16.12
N HIS A 329 -2.88 5.36 16.26
CA HIS A 329 -3.10 6.79 16.03
C HIS A 329 -2.34 7.70 17.01
N SER A 330 -2.04 7.23 18.23
CA SER A 330 -1.35 8.03 19.25
C SER A 330 0.17 7.93 19.21
N ARG A 331 0.74 6.83 18.70
CA ARG A 331 2.20 6.59 18.76
C ARG A 331 2.96 6.94 17.49
N ILE A 332 2.31 6.92 16.32
CA ILE A 332 3.02 7.07 15.06
C ILE A 332 3.22 8.56 14.75
N ASN A 333 4.48 8.97 14.68
CA ASN A 333 4.83 10.33 14.27
C ASN A 333 4.95 10.42 12.74
N CYS A 334 4.04 11.20 12.14
CA CYS A 334 4.01 11.49 10.71
C CYS A 334 5.34 12.10 10.20
N GLU A 335 5.99 12.97 10.99
CA GLU A 335 7.21 13.66 10.56
C GLU A 335 8.34 12.69 10.23
N TYR A 336 8.44 11.58 10.98
CA TYR A 336 9.46 10.55 10.74
C TYR A 336 9.25 9.83 9.41
N ILE A 337 7.99 9.66 9.01
CA ILE A 337 7.63 9.06 7.73
C ILE A 337 7.95 10.03 6.59
N GLU A 338 7.52 11.29 6.70
CA GLU A 338 7.77 12.29 5.64
C GLU A 338 9.25 12.57 5.43
N ASP A 339 10.03 12.73 6.50
CA ASP A 339 11.48 12.88 6.45
C ASP A 339 12.13 11.68 5.75
N GLY A 340 11.73 10.46 6.11
CA GLY A 340 12.26 9.25 5.51
C GLY A 340 11.93 9.12 4.03
N ILE A 341 10.71 9.47 3.62
CA ILE A 341 10.30 9.50 2.22
C ILE A 341 11.13 10.52 1.44
N GLU A 342 11.32 11.73 1.99
CA GLU A 342 12.08 12.79 1.34
C GLU A 342 13.54 12.36 1.12
N LYS A 343 14.19 11.80 2.15
CA LYS A 343 15.57 11.30 2.06
C LYS A 343 15.70 10.18 1.02
N LEU A 344 14.76 9.24 0.99
CA LEU A 344 14.76 8.13 0.04
C LEU A 344 14.55 8.59 -1.41
N ARG A 345 13.68 9.59 -1.62
CA ARG A 345 13.48 10.23 -2.92
C ARG A 345 14.72 11.01 -3.37
N LYS A 346 15.36 11.79 -2.48
CA LYS A 346 16.62 12.50 -2.77
C LYS A 346 17.72 11.52 -3.16
N TYR A 347 17.87 10.42 -2.43
CA TYR A 347 18.82 9.36 -2.75
C TYR A 347 18.55 8.75 -4.13
N THR A 348 17.31 8.34 -4.40
CA THR A 348 16.91 7.72 -5.68
C THR A 348 17.10 8.69 -6.86
N ALA A 349 16.85 9.99 -6.66
CA ALA A 349 17.10 11.02 -7.68
C ALA A 349 18.60 11.22 -7.94
N GLY A 350 19.43 11.20 -6.89
CA GLY A 350 20.89 11.24 -7.01
C GLY A 350 21.44 10.08 -7.83
N LEU A 351 20.95 8.86 -7.59
CA LEU A 351 21.32 7.68 -8.38
C LEU A 351 21.03 7.85 -9.87
N LYS A 352 19.85 8.39 -10.23
CA LYS A 352 19.48 8.61 -11.64
C LYS A 352 20.40 9.59 -12.34
N LYS A 353 20.89 10.63 -11.63
CA LYS A 353 21.84 11.61 -12.17
C LYS A 353 23.21 10.99 -12.46
N HIS A 354 23.68 10.07 -11.61
CA HIS A 354 24.98 9.41 -11.81
C HIS A 354 24.97 8.30 -12.88
N LEU A 355 23.79 7.77 -13.24
CA LEU A 355 23.65 6.72 -14.26
C LEU A 355 23.45 7.26 -15.69
N GLN A 356 23.23 8.57 -15.85
CA GLN A 356 23.22 9.22 -17.16
C GLN A 356 24.63 9.78 -17.44
N PRO A 357 25.39 9.23 -18.39
CA PRO A 357 26.62 9.88 -18.84
C PRO A 357 26.28 11.19 -19.56
N ASP A 358 27.13 12.22 -19.41
CA ASP A 358 27.08 13.55 -20.05
C ASP A 358 27.15 13.46 -21.58
N ASN A 359 26.14 12.88 -22.23
CA ASN A 359 26.02 12.78 -23.68
C ASN A 359 24.56 12.86 -24.11
N GLU A 360 23.86 13.91 -23.68
CA GLU A 360 22.83 14.51 -24.53
C GLU A 360 23.05 16.02 -24.56
N SER A 361 23.43 16.46 -25.77
CA SER A 361 23.49 17.85 -26.19
C SER A 361 22.29 18.64 -25.70
N LYS A 362 22.55 19.87 -25.25
CA LYS A 362 21.58 20.93 -24.94
C LYS A 362 20.60 21.14 -26.10
N GLU A 363 19.57 20.32 -26.20
CA GLU A 363 18.36 20.69 -26.94
C GLU A 363 17.53 21.62 -26.07
N LYS A 364 17.18 22.75 -26.68
CA LYS A 364 16.48 23.88 -26.07
C LYS A 364 15.26 23.37 -25.31
N SER A 365 15.23 23.71 -24.03
CA SER A 365 14.09 23.56 -23.14
C SER A 365 12.85 24.23 -23.74
N LEU A 366 12.05 23.47 -24.48
CA LEU A 366 10.62 23.71 -24.56
C LEU A 366 10.13 23.72 -23.11
N LYS A 367 9.36 24.75 -22.76
CA LYS A 367 8.73 24.92 -21.44
C LYS A 367 7.95 23.64 -21.12
N ARG A 368 8.60 22.68 -20.46
CA ARG A 368 7.94 21.61 -19.74
C ARG A 368 7.11 22.35 -18.70
N GLU A 369 5.80 22.37 -18.89
CA GLU A 369 4.87 22.73 -17.84
C GLU A 369 5.37 22.03 -16.57
N LYS A 370 5.54 22.81 -15.50
CA LYS A 370 5.85 22.27 -14.20
C LYS A 370 4.71 21.32 -13.86
N LYS A 371 4.89 20.04 -14.16
CA LYS A 371 3.99 18.99 -13.69
C LYS A 371 4.02 19.17 -12.18
N HIS A 372 2.93 19.69 -11.62
CA HIS A 372 2.74 19.79 -10.18
C HIS A 372 2.74 18.35 -9.66
N SER A 373 3.93 17.79 -9.43
CA SER A 373 4.11 16.64 -8.54
C SER A 373 3.90 17.19 -7.14
N LYS A 374 2.66 17.57 -6.82
CA LYS A 374 2.23 17.81 -5.44
C LYS A 374 2.57 16.51 -4.72
N LEU A 375 3.47 16.56 -3.73
CA LEU A 375 3.76 15.37 -2.94
C LEU A 375 2.42 14.91 -2.33
N LEU A 376 2.06 13.65 -2.53
CA LEU A 376 0.96 13.01 -1.81
C LEU A 376 1.29 13.05 -0.32
N ASN A 377 0.68 14.00 0.39
CA ASN A 377 0.99 14.28 1.80
C ASN A 377 -0.11 13.80 2.75
N ASN A 378 -1.34 13.59 2.26
CA ASN A 378 -2.49 13.23 3.08
C ASN A 378 -3.62 12.65 2.20
N ILE A 379 -4.68 12.18 2.87
CA ILE A 379 -5.84 11.54 2.22
C ILE A 379 -6.52 12.44 1.20
N TRP A 380 -6.52 13.75 1.42
CA TRP A 380 -7.21 14.67 0.53
C TRP A 380 -6.46 14.86 -0.78
N ASP A 381 -5.12 14.93 -0.73
CA ASP A 381 -4.30 14.99 -1.93
C ASP A 381 -4.39 13.66 -2.71
N LEU A 382 -4.48 12.51 -2.01
CA LEU A 382 -4.67 11.20 -2.64
C LEU A 382 -5.98 11.13 -3.43
N ILE A 383 -7.10 11.53 -2.81
CA ILE A 383 -8.40 11.51 -3.49
C ILE A 383 -8.42 12.49 -4.67
N GLU A 384 -7.82 13.67 -4.52
CA GLU A 384 -7.68 14.63 -5.63
C GLU A 384 -6.94 14.01 -6.82
N ASP A 385 -5.80 13.33 -6.57
CA ASP A 385 -5.04 12.63 -7.62
C ASP A 385 -5.83 11.47 -8.25
N TRP A 386 -6.59 10.71 -7.47
CA TRP A 386 -7.47 9.64 -7.97
C TRP A 386 -8.56 10.18 -8.89
N ILE A 387 -9.17 11.32 -8.55
CA ILE A 387 -10.19 11.97 -9.39
C ILE A 387 -9.61 12.38 -10.74
N MET A 388 -8.31 12.72 -10.81
CA MET A 388 -7.66 13.06 -12.08
C MET A 388 -7.51 11.87 -13.04
N ILE A 389 -7.48 10.64 -12.51
CA ILE A 389 -7.27 9.42 -13.29
C ILE A 389 -8.50 8.53 -13.40
N VAL A 390 -9.57 8.79 -12.63
CA VAL A 390 -10.81 8.01 -12.68
C VAL A 390 -11.36 7.95 -14.11
N PRO A 391 -11.76 6.77 -14.63
CA PRO A 391 -12.28 6.66 -15.98
C PRO A 391 -13.68 7.27 -16.09
N ALA A 392 -13.93 7.94 -17.21
CA ALA A 392 -15.20 8.59 -17.50
C ALA A 392 -16.20 7.61 -18.13
N THR A 393 -16.58 6.59 -17.37
CA THR A 393 -17.49 5.53 -17.84
C THR A 393 -18.95 6.02 -17.85
N GLU A 394 -19.78 5.41 -18.70
CA GLU A 394 -21.22 5.70 -18.74
C GLU A 394 -21.90 5.39 -17.39
N ALA A 395 -21.46 4.33 -16.70
CA ALA A 395 -21.95 3.97 -15.38
C ALA A 395 -21.68 5.07 -14.34
N LEU A 396 -20.46 5.61 -14.30
CA LEU A 396 -20.09 6.70 -13.40
C LEU A 396 -20.88 7.98 -13.69
N VAL A 397 -21.01 8.34 -14.98
CA VAL A 397 -21.80 9.49 -15.43
C VAL A 397 -23.26 9.34 -14.97
N LYS A 398 -23.87 8.18 -15.19
CA LYS A 398 -25.25 7.90 -14.78
C LYS A 398 -25.44 7.97 -13.26
N ASN A 399 -24.49 7.42 -12.49
CA ASN A 399 -24.53 7.47 -11.02
C ASN A 399 -24.55 8.92 -10.51
N PHE A 400 -23.63 9.76 -10.98
CA PHE A 400 -23.58 11.17 -10.57
C PHE A 400 -24.79 11.97 -11.12
N GLN A 401 -25.23 11.72 -12.35
CA GLN A 401 -26.38 12.42 -12.95
C GLN A 401 -27.68 12.16 -12.18
N SER A 402 -27.84 10.95 -11.64
CA SER A 402 -29.04 10.57 -10.87
C SER A 402 -29.08 11.23 -9.48
N ASN A 403 -27.91 11.54 -8.91
CA ASN A 403 -27.79 12.15 -7.57
C ASN A 403 -27.58 13.67 -7.62
N LEU A 404 -27.27 14.23 -8.79
CA LEU A 404 -27.09 15.67 -9.03
C LEU A 404 -27.96 16.11 -10.23
N PRO A 405 -29.31 16.06 -10.11
CA PRO A 405 -30.22 16.27 -11.24
C PRO A 405 -30.14 17.68 -11.86
N ASP A 406 -29.68 18.68 -11.10
CA ASP A 406 -29.57 20.07 -11.56
C ASP A 406 -28.33 20.34 -12.41
N LYS A 407 -27.42 19.37 -12.54
CA LYS A 407 -26.20 19.47 -13.35
C LYS A 407 -26.32 18.61 -14.60
N LEU A 408 -25.87 19.13 -15.74
CA LEU A 408 -25.64 18.31 -16.94
C LEU A 408 -24.29 17.61 -16.81
N ILE A 409 -24.30 16.28 -16.76
CA ILE A 409 -23.09 15.46 -16.57
C ILE A 409 -22.84 14.61 -17.81
N THR A 410 -21.61 14.67 -18.31
CA THR A 410 -21.14 13.95 -19.49
C THR A 410 -19.77 13.32 -19.21
N ALA A 411 -19.30 12.44 -20.09
CA ALA A 411 -17.96 11.87 -19.98
C ALA A 411 -16.84 12.94 -20.00
N ASP A 412 -17.09 14.10 -20.64
CA ASP A 412 -16.11 15.17 -20.75
C ASP A 412 -15.96 15.97 -19.45
N ASN A 413 -17.03 16.11 -18.65
CA ASN A 413 -17.02 16.95 -17.45
C ASN A 413 -17.10 16.16 -16.12
N ILE A 414 -17.28 14.83 -16.15
CA ILE A 414 -17.49 14.03 -14.94
C ILE A 414 -16.38 14.21 -13.90
N ARG A 415 -15.11 14.33 -14.31
CA ARG A 415 -14.00 14.55 -13.38
C ARG A 415 -14.10 15.89 -12.66
N ASP A 416 -14.50 16.95 -13.36
CA ASP A 416 -14.72 18.27 -12.77
C ASP A 416 -15.89 18.23 -11.79
N VAL A 417 -16.96 17.52 -12.13
CA VAL A 417 -18.12 17.34 -11.24
C VAL A 417 -17.74 16.57 -9.97
N ILE A 418 -16.97 15.48 -10.10
CA ILE A 418 -16.45 14.74 -8.94
C ILE A 418 -15.53 15.62 -8.09
N LEU A 419 -14.69 16.45 -8.71
CA LEU A 419 -13.80 17.37 -8.02
C LEU A 419 -14.59 18.45 -7.25
N GLU A 420 -15.67 18.97 -7.82
CA GLU A 420 -16.59 19.88 -7.12
C GLU A 420 -17.26 19.21 -5.93
N GLU A 421 -17.73 17.97 -6.10
CA GLU A 421 -18.34 17.18 -5.04
C GLU A 421 -17.34 16.90 -3.91
N PHE A 422 -16.11 16.52 -4.26
CA PHE A 422 -15.03 16.31 -3.32
C PHE A 422 -14.67 17.60 -2.54
N LYS A 423 -14.64 18.76 -3.22
CA LYS A 423 -14.45 20.06 -2.56
C LYS A 423 -15.58 20.37 -1.59
N TRP A 424 -16.83 20.08 -1.98
CA TRP A 424 -17.98 20.21 -1.08
C TRP A 424 -17.78 19.32 0.15
N LEU A 425 -17.54 18.01 -0.02
CA LEU A 425 -17.33 17.04 1.05
C LEU A 425 -16.24 17.50 2.02
N LYS A 426 -15.05 17.82 1.50
CA LYS A 426 -13.91 18.31 2.30
C LYS A 426 -14.26 19.57 3.09
N SER A 427 -14.96 20.52 2.47
CA SER A 427 -15.36 21.76 3.13
C SER A 427 -16.41 21.53 4.22
N THR A 428 -17.35 20.62 3.98
CA THR A 428 -18.44 20.26 4.89
C THR A 428 -17.89 19.57 6.13
N LEU A 429 -17.04 18.55 5.96
CA LEU A 429 -16.41 17.83 7.08
C LEU A 429 -15.56 18.77 7.95
N LYS A 430 -14.79 19.68 7.33
CA LYS A 430 -13.98 20.68 8.06
C LYS A 430 -14.82 21.66 8.89
N ARG A 431 -16.05 21.95 8.46
CA ARG A 431 -16.99 22.81 9.23
C ARG A 431 -17.70 22.01 10.33
N ALA A 432 -18.07 20.77 10.04
CA ALA A 432 -18.84 19.92 10.94
C ALA A 432 -18.04 19.48 12.16
N THR A 433 -16.76 19.14 11.98
CA THR A 433 -15.93 18.64 13.09
C THR A 433 -14.46 19.00 12.94
N LYS A 434 -13.72 18.95 14.04
CA LYS A 434 -12.28 19.16 14.12
C LYS A 434 -11.55 17.83 14.37
N SER A 435 -11.81 16.86 13.51
CA SER A 435 -11.15 15.54 13.62
C SER A 435 -9.63 15.70 13.53
N SER A 436 -8.92 15.14 14.51
CA SER A 436 -7.47 15.25 14.58
C SER A 436 -6.83 14.46 13.43
N VAL A 437 -5.84 15.05 12.77
CA VAL A 437 -5.06 14.34 11.75
C VAL A 437 -4.06 13.41 12.44
N VAL A 438 -4.09 12.15 12.06
CA VAL A 438 -3.24 11.06 12.57
C VAL A 438 -2.64 10.29 11.39
N VAL A 439 -1.67 9.42 11.64
CA VAL A 439 -1.24 8.47 10.62
C VAL A 439 -2.21 7.30 10.60
N SER A 440 -3.06 7.28 9.58
CA SER A 440 -4.16 6.33 9.43
C SER A 440 -3.73 5.11 8.62
N HIS A 441 -4.36 3.96 8.89
CA HIS A 441 -4.20 2.75 8.07
C HIS A 441 -4.86 2.92 6.69
N CYS A 442 -6.02 3.59 6.66
CA CYS A 442 -6.87 3.87 5.50
C CYS A 442 -7.50 2.65 4.81
N ASP A 443 -7.24 1.44 5.28
CA ASP A 443 -7.74 0.19 4.67
C ASP A 443 -7.86 -0.94 5.71
N LEU A 444 -8.52 -0.67 6.83
CA LEU A 444 -8.60 -1.62 7.95
C LEU A 444 -9.76 -2.61 7.81
N LEU A 445 -9.79 -3.36 6.71
CA LEU A 445 -10.72 -4.46 6.46
C LEU A 445 -10.35 -5.72 7.26
N SER A 446 -11.25 -6.72 7.34
CA SER A 446 -11.06 -7.91 8.19
C SER A 446 -9.78 -8.71 7.86
N GLY A 447 -9.46 -8.81 6.56
CA GLY A 447 -8.22 -9.42 6.05
C GLY A 447 -6.92 -8.76 6.53
N ASN A 448 -6.98 -7.51 7.00
CA ASN A 448 -5.85 -6.73 7.48
C ASN A 448 -5.73 -6.73 9.02
N VAL A 449 -6.57 -7.51 9.70
CA VAL A 449 -6.54 -7.72 11.15
C VAL A 449 -6.16 -9.16 11.42
N ILE A 450 -4.99 -9.37 12.03
CA ILE A 450 -4.46 -10.67 12.40
C ILE A 450 -4.71 -10.94 13.88
N ILE A 451 -5.14 -12.16 14.17
CA ILE A 451 -5.31 -12.70 15.52
C ILE A 451 -4.53 -14.01 15.67
N PRO A 452 -4.15 -14.40 16.90
CA PRO A 452 -3.60 -15.73 17.17
C PRO A 452 -4.53 -16.86 16.70
N ASP A 453 -3.95 -17.97 16.25
CA ASP A 453 -4.73 -19.13 15.77
C ASP A 453 -5.59 -19.76 16.88
N ASP A 454 -5.14 -19.67 18.13
CA ASP A 454 -5.81 -20.14 19.33
C ASP A 454 -6.64 -19.07 20.04
N PHE A 455 -6.91 -17.94 19.37
CA PHE A 455 -7.70 -16.86 19.95
C PHE A 455 -9.13 -17.34 20.29
N ASP A 456 -9.52 -17.14 21.54
CA ASP A 456 -10.84 -17.53 22.05
C ASP A 456 -11.91 -16.51 21.63
N MET A 457 -12.69 -16.88 20.62
CA MET A 457 -13.75 -16.04 20.07
C MET A 457 -15.04 -16.05 20.90
N ASP A 458 -15.17 -16.97 21.87
CA ASP A 458 -16.40 -17.14 22.65
C ASP A 458 -16.40 -16.29 23.93
N ASN A 459 -15.22 -15.86 24.39
CA ASN A 459 -15.08 -15.00 25.57
C ASN A 459 -15.18 -13.52 25.21
N GLU A 460 -16.28 -12.88 25.60
CA GLU A 460 -16.47 -11.44 25.43
C GLU A 460 -15.43 -10.62 26.20
N VAL A 461 -14.95 -9.54 25.58
CA VAL A 461 -13.99 -8.63 26.20
C VAL A 461 -14.74 -7.44 26.76
N GLU A 462 -14.71 -7.29 28.08
CA GLU A 462 -15.25 -6.11 28.74
C GLU A 462 -14.34 -4.90 28.50
N VAL A 463 -14.88 -3.82 27.93
CA VAL A 463 -14.10 -2.60 27.61
C VAL A 463 -13.46 -1.93 28.82
N ASN A 464 -14.05 -2.10 30.01
CA ASN A 464 -13.49 -1.57 31.26
C ASN A 464 -12.32 -2.42 31.80
N ASN A 465 -12.05 -3.58 31.17
CA ASN A 465 -11.01 -4.53 31.56
C ASN A 465 -10.22 -5.00 30.33
N LEU A 466 -9.83 -4.07 29.47
CA LEU A 466 -8.96 -4.36 28.33
C LEU A 466 -7.55 -4.78 28.80
N PRO A 467 -6.86 -5.64 28.04
CA PRO A 467 -5.47 -5.97 28.32
C PRO A 467 -4.59 -4.70 28.23
N LYS A 468 -3.37 -4.77 28.76
CA LYS A 468 -2.38 -3.71 28.50
C LYS A 468 -2.08 -3.70 27.00
N LEU A 469 -1.72 -2.53 26.46
CA LEU A 469 -1.40 -2.37 25.04
C LEU A 469 -0.33 -3.33 24.51
N VAL A 470 0.66 -3.67 25.35
CA VAL A 470 1.73 -4.64 25.00
C VAL A 470 1.21 -6.08 24.91
N ASP A 471 0.11 -6.38 25.59
CA ASP A 471 -0.53 -7.70 25.66
C ASP A 471 -1.75 -7.78 24.72
N ASN A 472 -2.06 -6.72 23.95
CA ASN A 472 -3.14 -6.73 22.97
C ASN A 472 -2.74 -7.66 21.80
N PRO A 473 -3.53 -8.72 21.51
CA PRO A 473 -3.16 -9.72 20.52
C PRO A 473 -3.40 -9.27 19.07
N ILE A 474 -4.05 -8.12 18.85
CA ILE A 474 -4.39 -7.63 17.52
C ILE A 474 -3.16 -7.08 16.81
N GLN A 475 -2.92 -7.58 15.60
CA GLN A 475 -1.88 -7.07 14.72
C GLN A 475 -2.49 -6.59 13.42
N PHE A 476 -2.10 -5.39 12.97
CA PHE A 476 -2.52 -4.86 11.68
C PHE A 476 -1.46 -5.14 10.63
N ILE A 477 -1.88 -5.39 9.40
CA ILE A 477 -1.01 -5.64 8.25
C ILE A 477 -1.49 -4.86 7.03
N ASP A 478 -0.65 -4.84 5.99
CA ASP A 478 -0.95 -4.20 4.70
C ASP A 478 -1.04 -2.66 4.75
N TYR A 479 0.11 -2.03 4.87
CA TYR A 479 0.23 -0.58 5.11
C TYR A 479 0.33 0.24 3.81
N GLU A 480 -0.15 -0.28 2.68
CA GLU A 480 0.09 0.37 1.37
C GLU A 480 -0.72 1.65 1.15
N TYR A 481 -1.86 1.78 1.84
CA TYR A 481 -2.69 2.99 1.86
C TYR A 481 -2.39 3.93 3.05
N MET A 482 -1.45 3.55 3.92
CA MET A 482 -1.16 4.31 5.14
C MET A 482 -0.64 5.71 4.85
N LEU A 483 -1.30 6.73 5.40
CA LEU A 483 -0.97 8.13 5.21
C LEU A 483 -1.66 9.04 6.25
N PRO A 484 -1.33 10.34 6.31
CA PRO A 484 -2.01 11.27 7.19
C PRO A 484 -3.50 11.49 6.80
N ALA A 485 -4.42 11.18 7.71
CA ALA A 485 -5.85 11.40 7.53
C ALA A 485 -6.53 11.82 8.85
N PRO A 486 -7.73 12.42 8.80
CA PRO A 486 -8.54 12.61 10.02
C PRO A 486 -8.82 11.25 10.67
N ARG A 487 -8.61 11.11 11.98
CA ARG A 487 -8.84 9.83 12.69
C ARG A 487 -10.27 9.30 12.48
N ALA A 488 -11.25 10.20 12.38
CA ALA A 488 -12.64 9.84 12.16
C ALA A 488 -12.89 9.19 10.80
N PHE A 489 -12.10 9.54 9.77
CA PHE A 489 -12.14 8.83 8.50
C PHE A 489 -11.70 7.38 8.66
N ASP A 490 -10.57 7.14 9.31
CA ASP A 490 -10.01 5.78 9.44
C ASP A 490 -10.93 4.87 10.27
N ILE A 491 -11.52 5.43 11.33
CA ILE A 491 -12.51 4.74 12.17
C ILE A 491 -13.80 4.48 11.40
N ALA A 492 -14.34 5.48 10.70
CA ALA A 492 -15.54 5.30 9.86
C ALA A 492 -15.29 4.29 8.74
N ASN A 493 -14.09 4.29 8.15
CA ASN A 493 -13.68 3.31 7.16
C ASN A 493 -13.69 1.90 7.74
N HIS A 494 -13.07 1.69 8.91
CA HIS A 494 -13.10 0.40 9.58
C HIS A 494 -14.53 -0.11 9.86
N PHE A 495 -15.43 0.74 10.34
CA PHE A 495 -16.84 0.36 10.49
C PHE A 495 -17.53 0.05 9.16
N ALA A 496 -17.19 0.78 8.10
CA ALA A 496 -17.70 0.53 6.76
C ALA A 496 -17.16 -0.77 6.13
N GLU A 497 -16.19 -1.45 6.76
CA GLU A 497 -15.73 -2.78 6.34
C GLU A 497 -16.50 -3.93 7.01
N TRP A 498 -17.35 -3.65 8.01
CA TRP A 498 -18.19 -4.66 8.67
C TRP A 498 -19.22 -5.28 7.71
N GLN A 499 -19.58 -4.56 6.66
CA GLN A 499 -20.48 -5.04 5.61
C GLN A 499 -19.84 -6.03 4.62
N GLY A 500 -18.51 -6.12 4.61
CA GLY A 500 -17.75 -6.88 3.63
C GLY A 500 -17.94 -6.43 2.17
N PHE A 501 -17.43 -7.22 1.21
CA PHE A 501 -17.51 -6.96 -0.23
C PHE A 501 -18.92 -7.22 -0.78
N ASP A 502 -19.77 -7.92 -0.02
CA ASP A 502 -21.20 -8.06 -0.30
C ASP A 502 -21.97 -6.75 -0.04
N CYS A 503 -21.32 -5.74 0.55
CA CYS A 503 -21.90 -4.43 0.86
C CYS A 503 -23.22 -4.54 1.65
N ASN A 504 -23.30 -5.48 2.60
CA ASN A 504 -24.44 -5.59 3.51
C ASN A 504 -24.42 -4.49 4.59
N ARG A 505 -24.89 -3.29 4.21
CA ARG A 505 -24.88 -2.07 5.03
C ARG A 505 -25.56 -2.22 6.40
N LEU A 506 -26.44 -3.20 6.58
CA LEU A 506 -27.11 -3.47 7.86
C LEU A 506 -26.12 -3.91 8.95
N LEU A 507 -24.92 -4.35 8.58
CA LEU A 507 -23.87 -4.74 9.50
C LEU A 507 -23.02 -3.56 9.98
N ILE A 508 -23.14 -2.38 9.36
CA ILE A 508 -22.44 -1.17 9.81
C ILE A 508 -23.16 -0.64 11.05
N PRO A 509 -22.49 -0.44 12.19
CA PRO A 509 -23.13 0.06 13.40
C PRO A 509 -23.65 1.49 13.19
N GLU A 510 -24.85 1.79 13.65
CA GLU A 510 -25.39 3.16 13.58
C GLU A 510 -24.57 4.11 14.48
N PRO A 511 -24.16 5.30 14.00
CA PRO A 511 -23.31 6.22 14.75
C PRO A 511 -24.09 7.07 15.76
N LEU A 512 -24.74 6.40 16.71
CA LEU A 512 -25.53 7.02 17.76
C LEU A 512 -24.88 6.80 19.13
N ASN A 513 -25.00 7.77 20.03
CA ASN A 513 -24.53 7.63 21.42
C ASN A 513 -25.37 6.62 22.23
N THR A 514 -26.55 6.25 21.75
CA THR A 514 -27.38 5.18 22.31
C THR A 514 -26.98 3.79 21.82
N ASN A 515 -26.11 3.68 20.81
CA ASN A 515 -25.63 2.40 20.30
C ASN A 515 -24.49 1.87 21.19
N GLU A 516 -24.76 0.79 21.92
CA GLU A 516 -23.80 0.15 22.84
C GLU A 516 -22.49 -0.24 22.14
N THR A 517 -22.56 -0.70 20.89
CA THR A 517 -21.37 -1.04 20.10
C THR A 517 -20.50 0.19 19.86
N MET A 518 -21.10 1.32 19.48
CA MET A 518 -20.36 2.58 19.25
C MET A 518 -19.72 3.10 20.53
N VAL A 519 -20.46 3.10 21.64
CA VAL A 519 -19.96 3.53 22.95
C VAL A 519 -18.79 2.66 23.40
N THR A 520 -18.96 1.33 23.33
CA THR A 520 -17.92 0.37 23.71
C THR A 520 -16.69 0.51 22.82
N TRP A 521 -16.88 0.64 21.51
CA TRP A 521 -15.78 0.82 20.57
C TRP A 521 -15.01 2.11 20.85
N CYS A 522 -15.70 3.24 21.05
CA CYS A 522 -15.08 4.52 21.37
C CYS A 522 -14.31 4.49 22.69
N LYS A 523 -14.84 3.84 23.73
CA LYS A 523 -14.13 3.63 25.00
C LYS A 523 -12.87 2.78 24.82
N GLY A 524 -12.95 1.72 24.00
CA GLY A 524 -11.79 0.89 23.68
C GLY A 524 -10.70 1.68 22.95
N TYR A 525 -11.11 2.50 21.98
CA TYR A 525 -10.21 3.40 21.23
C TYR A 525 -9.52 4.44 22.11
N LEU A 526 -10.28 5.07 23.01
CA LEU A 526 -9.72 6.03 23.98
C LEU A 526 -8.78 5.34 24.98
N ASN A 527 -8.98 4.03 25.21
CA ASN A 527 -8.21 3.20 26.13
C ASN A 527 -8.05 3.84 27.52
N ASN A 528 -9.11 4.51 27.99
CA ASN A 528 -9.16 5.22 29.25
C ASN A 528 -10.48 4.90 29.95
N PRO A 529 -10.47 4.09 31.03
CA PRO A 529 -11.67 3.76 31.79
C PRO A 529 -12.39 4.99 32.40
N GLU A 530 -11.64 6.07 32.63
CA GLU A 530 -12.15 7.32 33.19
C GLU A 530 -12.70 8.29 32.13
N SER A 531 -12.76 7.89 30.86
CA SER A 531 -13.29 8.76 29.82
C SER A 531 -14.74 9.13 30.07
N SER A 532 -15.02 10.43 30.00
CA SER A 532 -16.35 10.96 30.30
C SER A 532 -17.35 10.62 29.20
N GLN A 533 -18.65 10.66 29.51
CA GLN A 533 -19.68 10.44 28.50
C GLN A 533 -19.59 11.50 27.39
N GLU A 534 -19.24 12.74 27.72
CA GLU A 534 -19.05 13.82 26.76
C GLU A 534 -17.88 13.56 25.80
N GLU A 535 -16.77 12.98 26.28
CA GLU A 535 -15.65 12.59 25.41
C GLU A 535 -16.05 11.51 24.42
N VAL A 536 -16.78 10.50 24.89
CA VAL A 536 -17.29 9.41 24.06
C VAL A 536 -18.30 9.94 23.04
N ASP A 537 -19.27 10.73 23.47
CA ASP A 537 -20.30 11.33 22.60
C ASP A 537 -19.68 12.25 21.56
N SER A 538 -18.66 13.03 21.94
CA SER A 538 -17.93 13.88 21.01
C SER A 538 -17.18 13.05 19.96
N LEU A 539 -16.58 11.91 20.34
CA LEU A 539 -15.92 11.03 19.40
C LEU A 539 -16.93 10.34 18.47
N ILE A 540 -18.06 9.88 18.98
CA ILE A 540 -19.14 9.30 18.16
C ILE A 540 -19.64 10.33 17.14
N HIS A 541 -19.87 11.57 17.57
CA HIS A 541 -20.26 12.65 16.66
C HIS A 541 -19.18 12.90 15.59
N GLU A 542 -17.91 12.99 16.00
CA GLU A 542 -16.78 13.15 15.07
C GLU A 542 -16.76 12.05 14.00
N ILE A 543 -16.90 10.78 14.39
CA ILE A 543 -16.94 9.65 13.46
C ILE A 543 -18.19 9.75 12.57
N SER A 544 -19.37 10.06 13.14
CA SER A 544 -20.63 10.18 12.39
C SER A 544 -20.55 11.12 11.19
N CYS A 545 -19.79 12.22 11.32
CA CYS A 545 -19.56 13.15 10.23
C CYS A 545 -18.82 12.50 9.05
N TYR A 546 -17.97 11.50 9.28
CA TYR A 546 -17.18 10.85 8.24
C TYR A 546 -17.81 9.59 7.64
N TYR A 547 -19.00 9.15 8.08
CA TYR A 547 -19.61 7.88 7.66
C TYR A 547 -19.82 7.72 6.15
N GLY A 548 -20.03 8.80 5.39
CA GLY A 548 -20.15 8.73 3.92
C GLY A 548 -18.82 8.77 3.18
N MET A 549 -17.74 9.23 3.81
CA MET A 549 -16.44 9.41 3.15
C MET A 549 -15.82 8.08 2.67
N PRO A 550 -15.90 6.94 3.41
CA PRO A 550 -15.46 5.64 2.91
C PRO A 550 -16.14 5.21 1.60
N GLY A 551 -17.46 5.44 1.49
CA GLY A 551 -18.22 5.16 0.26
C GLY A 551 -17.72 5.95 -0.94
N PHE A 552 -17.41 7.24 -0.75
CA PHE A 552 -16.81 8.08 -1.79
C PHE A 552 -15.40 7.59 -2.14
N TYR A 553 -14.57 7.32 -1.12
CA TYR A 553 -13.18 6.88 -1.26
C TYR A 553 -13.07 5.57 -2.07
N TRP A 554 -13.75 4.52 -1.61
CA TRP A 554 -13.73 3.22 -2.28
C TRP A 554 -14.53 3.19 -3.57
N GLY A 555 -15.56 4.03 -3.69
CA GLY A 555 -16.31 4.22 -4.93
C GLY A 555 -15.43 4.72 -6.08
N ILE A 556 -14.64 5.77 -5.84
CA ILE A 556 -13.69 6.29 -6.84
C ILE A 556 -12.56 5.29 -7.12
N TRP A 557 -12.00 4.68 -6.08
CA TRP A 557 -10.96 3.65 -6.22
C TRP A 557 -11.43 2.48 -7.08
N ALA A 558 -12.63 1.96 -6.82
CA ALA A 558 -13.18 0.82 -7.53
C ALA A 558 -13.42 1.14 -9.00
N MET A 559 -13.88 2.35 -9.32
CA MET A 559 -14.05 2.77 -10.71
C MET A 559 -12.70 2.90 -11.44
N ILE A 560 -11.63 3.31 -10.77
CA ILE A 560 -10.27 3.24 -11.35
C ILE A 560 -9.89 1.78 -11.64
N GLN A 561 -10.15 0.89 -10.69
CA GLN A 561 -9.81 -0.52 -10.80
C GLN A 561 -10.62 -1.26 -11.86
N SER A 562 -11.84 -0.81 -12.20
CA SER A 562 -12.64 -1.48 -13.24
C SER A 562 -11.99 -1.46 -14.62
N GLU A 563 -11.08 -0.51 -14.88
CA GLU A 563 -10.34 -0.42 -16.15
C GLU A 563 -8.89 -0.93 -16.06
N LEU A 564 -8.30 -0.90 -14.86
CA LEU A 564 -6.89 -1.28 -14.67
C LEU A 564 -6.71 -2.74 -14.27
N SER A 565 -7.71 -3.31 -13.61
CA SER A 565 -7.54 -4.54 -12.89
C SER A 565 -7.84 -5.78 -13.74
N THR A 566 -7.02 -6.82 -13.59
CA THR A 566 -7.10 -8.07 -14.40
C THR A 566 -7.83 -9.20 -13.69
N ILE A 567 -8.59 -8.85 -12.67
CA ILE A 567 -9.14 -9.76 -11.68
C ILE A 567 -10.57 -10.04 -12.02
N ASP A 568 -10.97 -11.26 -11.73
CA ASP A 568 -12.38 -11.62 -11.67
C ASP A 568 -13.05 -11.06 -10.40
N PHE A 569 -13.25 -9.73 -10.37
CA PHE A 569 -14.05 -9.01 -9.38
C PHE A 569 -14.81 -7.87 -10.07
N ASN A 570 -16.09 -7.72 -9.76
CA ASN A 570 -16.92 -6.70 -10.39
C ASN A 570 -16.72 -5.31 -9.77
N TYR A 571 -15.61 -4.68 -10.12
CA TYR A 571 -15.25 -3.35 -9.64
C TYR A 571 -16.26 -2.25 -9.97
N ALA A 572 -16.92 -2.33 -11.13
CA ALA A 572 -17.90 -1.34 -11.54
C ALA A 572 -19.16 -1.39 -10.64
N GLU A 573 -19.66 -2.59 -10.37
CA GLU A 573 -20.78 -2.79 -9.43
C GLU A 573 -20.39 -2.41 -8.00
N TYR A 574 -19.20 -2.82 -7.55
CA TYR A 574 -18.69 -2.42 -6.23
C TYR A 574 -18.59 -0.89 -6.10
N SER A 575 -18.10 -0.21 -7.15
CA SER A 575 -18.06 1.26 -7.19
C SER A 575 -19.45 1.89 -7.03
N GLU A 576 -20.45 1.38 -7.75
CA GLU A 576 -21.83 1.87 -7.66
C GLU A 576 -22.39 1.71 -6.24
N LEU A 577 -22.20 0.55 -5.61
CA LEU A 577 -22.63 0.27 -4.25
C LEU A 577 -21.95 1.18 -3.22
N ARG A 578 -20.63 1.40 -3.32
CA ARG A 578 -19.92 2.29 -2.39
C ARG A 578 -20.30 3.75 -2.59
N LEU A 579 -20.48 4.22 -3.83
CA LEU A 579 -20.96 5.59 -4.10
C LEU A 579 -22.39 5.81 -3.59
N GLU A 580 -23.27 4.81 -3.68
CA GLU A 580 -24.62 4.92 -3.13
C GLU A 580 -24.61 5.12 -1.59
N GLU A 581 -23.68 4.48 -0.85
CA GLU A 581 -23.50 4.76 0.59
C GLU A 581 -23.22 6.24 0.85
N TYR A 582 -22.33 6.82 0.05
CA TYR A 582 -21.98 8.23 0.13
C TYR A 582 -23.20 9.13 -0.13
N TRP A 583 -23.99 8.86 -1.18
CA TRP A 583 -25.16 9.66 -1.52
C TRP A 583 -26.26 9.56 -0.44
N ILE A 584 -26.53 8.36 0.08
CA ILE A 584 -27.49 8.16 1.18
C ILE A 584 -27.04 8.92 2.43
N TRP A 585 -25.75 8.87 2.76
CA TRP A 585 -25.20 9.63 3.88
C TRP A 585 -25.35 11.13 3.64
N LYS A 586 -24.97 11.63 2.45
CA LYS A 586 -25.04 13.06 2.10
C LYS A 586 -26.47 13.60 2.25
N GLU A 587 -27.46 12.88 1.72
CA GLU A 587 -28.87 13.29 1.82
C GLU A 587 -29.33 13.44 3.28
N LYS A 588 -28.88 12.55 4.17
CA LYS A 588 -29.18 12.63 5.61
C LYS A 588 -28.37 13.74 6.29
N PHE A 589 -27.14 13.95 5.86
CA PHE A 589 -26.23 14.94 6.43
C PHE A 589 -26.69 16.36 6.11
N ASP A 590 -27.17 16.64 4.89
CA ASP A 590 -27.66 17.96 4.47
C ASP A 590 -29.00 18.36 5.11
N LYS A 591 -29.77 17.40 5.62
CA LYS A 591 -31.07 17.63 6.28
C LYS A 591 -30.94 18.00 7.76
N ASN A 592 -29.78 17.73 8.38
CA ASN A 592 -29.49 17.98 9.79
C ASN A 592 -28.52 19.15 9.94
#